data_AF-A0A4C1UJC7-F1
#
_entry.id   AF-A0A4C1UJC7-F1
#
_cell.length_a   1.000
_cell.length_b   1.000
_cell.length_c   1.000
_cell.angle_alpha   90.00
_cell.angle_beta   90.00
_cell.angle_gamma   90.00
#
_symmetry.space_group_name_H-M   'P 1'
#
loop_
_entity.id
_entity.type
_entity.pdbx_description
1 polymer ?
#
loop_
_entity_poly.entity_id
_entity_poly.type
_entity_poly.pdbx_seq_one_letter_code
_entity_poly.pdbx_strand_id
1 'polypeptide(L)'
;MRPVCQLLVSFEPDLPYLLTFNRSHNDWLAFKSAYIDTSSFFKFENTARLRKALKRKANEAITRLLIASIEPSEIIRPLKTRFARPNSIVLAEFDRLRNILQPTDSHRDICLFGNSINNSIATLQELDHVYYLYNPEIVKNLVEKLTPRYAIAGSPTPPGK
;
A
#
# COMPACT_ATOMS: atom_id res chain seq x y z
N MET A 1 47.27 16.73 20.37
CA MET A 1 46.17 16.03 21.05
C MET A 1 44.87 16.77 20.74
N ARG A 2 43.91 16.11 20.08
CA ARG A 2 42.49 16.53 20.01
C ARG A 2 41.69 15.69 21.03
N PRO A 3 40.47 16.08 21.44
CA PRO A 3 39.33 15.89 20.54
C PRO A 3 38.56 17.18 20.27
N VAL A 4 38.42 17.46 18.98
CA VAL A 4 37.46 18.40 18.39
C VAL A 4 36.19 17.59 18.19
N CYS A 5 35.30 17.53 19.19
CA CYS A 5 34.07 16.73 19.11
C CYS A 5 32.78 17.53 19.38
N GLN A 6 32.81 18.87 19.42
CA GLN A 6 31.64 19.67 19.80
C GLN A 6 31.00 20.51 18.69
N LEU A 7 31.32 20.26 17.42
CA LEU A 7 30.60 20.87 16.29
C LEU A 7 30.38 19.86 15.18
N LEU A 8 29.50 18.91 15.46
CA LEU A 8 28.67 18.27 14.45
C LEU A 8 27.23 18.60 14.83
N VAL A 9 26.85 19.87 14.61
CA VAL A 9 25.48 20.16 14.19
C VAL A 9 25.36 19.42 12.87
N SER A 10 24.81 18.21 12.93
CA SER A 10 24.58 17.36 11.78
C SER A 10 23.85 18.21 10.74
N PHE A 11 24.56 18.56 9.67
CA PHE A 11 23.93 18.88 8.41
C PHE A 11 23.16 17.63 8.03
N GLU A 12 21.89 17.55 8.44
CA GLU A 12 20.95 16.53 8.01
C GLU A 12 20.41 17.12 6.71
N PRO A 13 20.97 16.76 5.53
CA PRO A 13 20.32 17.14 4.28
C PRO A 13 18.87 16.67 4.37
N ASP A 14 17.93 17.46 3.87
CA ASP A 14 16.52 17.09 3.73
C ASP A 14 16.40 15.89 2.77
N LEU A 15 16.81 14.72 3.26
CA LEU A 15 16.63 13.45 2.59
C LEU A 15 15.12 13.20 2.58
N PRO A 16 14.53 12.79 1.45
CA PRO A 16 13.11 12.47 1.39
C PRO A 16 12.77 11.50 2.54
N TYR A 17 11.96 11.98 3.48
CA TYR A 17 11.70 11.28 4.72
C TYR A 17 10.96 9.98 4.44
N LEU A 18 11.46 8.85 4.97
CA LEU A 18 10.68 7.62 4.98
C LEU A 18 9.46 7.83 5.88
N LEU A 19 8.30 7.34 5.44
CA LEU A 19 7.07 7.40 6.22
C LEU A 19 7.27 6.70 7.57
N THR A 20 6.70 7.27 8.63
CA THR A 20 6.75 6.62 9.95
C THR A 20 6.00 5.29 9.90
N PHE A 21 6.69 4.19 10.17
CA PHE A 21 6.13 2.84 10.14
C PHE A 21 5.90 2.31 11.56
N ASN A 22 4.65 1.95 11.86
CA ASN A 22 4.25 1.39 13.15
C ASN A 22 3.89 -0.09 13.03
N ARG A 23 2.87 -0.47 12.22
CA ARG A 23 2.45 -1.87 11.98
C ARG A 23 1.40 -2.16 10.89
N SER A 24 0.71 -1.17 10.31
CA SER A 24 -0.39 -1.48 9.38
C SER A 24 0.15 -2.08 8.08
N HIS A 25 -0.52 -3.11 7.55
CA HIS A 25 -0.15 -3.70 6.26
C HIS A 25 -0.30 -2.69 5.11
N ASN A 26 -1.23 -1.74 5.23
CA ASN A 26 -1.38 -0.64 4.28
C ASN A 26 -0.22 0.35 4.37
N ASP A 27 0.30 0.62 5.57
CA ASP A 27 1.47 1.49 5.77
C ASP A 27 2.74 0.82 5.22
N TRP A 28 2.81 -0.51 5.21
CA TRP A 28 3.96 -1.26 4.71
C TRP A 28 4.20 -1.02 3.21
N LEU A 29 3.14 -1.02 2.39
CA LEU A 29 3.28 -0.80 0.94
C LEU A 29 3.78 0.61 0.63
N ALA A 30 3.20 1.62 1.28
CA ALA A 30 3.63 3.00 1.13
C ALA A 30 5.08 3.20 1.63
N PHE A 31 5.44 2.59 2.77
CA PHE A 31 6.79 2.62 3.30
C PHE A 31 7.81 1.93 2.38
N LYS A 32 7.47 0.76 1.85
CA LYS A 32 8.31 0.00 0.92
C LYS A 32 8.53 0.79 -0.38
N SER A 33 7.48 1.39 -0.96
CA SER A 33 7.60 2.22 -2.16
C SER A 33 8.56 3.38 -1.92
N ALA A 34 8.35 4.16 -0.85
CA ALA A 34 9.22 5.29 -0.51
C ALA A 34 10.68 4.86 -0.27
N TYR A 35 10.91 3.66 0.28
CA TYR A 35 12.26 3.11 0.42
C TYR A 35 12.90 2.73 -0.92
N ILE A 36 12.15 2.09 -1.83
CA ILE A 36 12.64 1.70 -3.15
C ILE A 36 13.01 2.93 -3.98
N ASP A 37 12.12 3.93 -4.02
CA ASP A 37 12.31 5.17 -4.78
C ASP A 37 13.57 5.95 -4.36
N THR A 38 14.01 5.71 -3.13
CA THR A 38 15.15 6.38 -2.50
C THR A 38 16.28 5.39 -2.16
N SER A 39 16.27 4.20 -2.74
CA SER A 39 17.26 3.16 -2.43
C SER A 39 18.67 3.47 -2.97
N SER A 40 18.78 4.47 -3.85
CA SER A 40 20.04 4.95 -4.43
C SER A 40 20.97 5.71 -3.47
N PHE A 41 20.49 6.09 -2.28
CA PHE A 41 21.32 6.72 -1.24
C PHE A 41 22.40 5.79 -0.69
N PHE A 42 23.40 6.37 -0.01
CA PHE A 42 24.45 5.58 0.61
C PHE A 42 23.91 4.67 1.70
N LYS A 43 24.56 3.53 1.91
CA LYS A 43 24.13 2.50 2.89
C LYS A 43 23.90 3.08 4.29
N PHE A 44 24.81 3.96 4.75
CA PHE A 44 24.69 4.56 6.07
C PHE A 44 23.49 5.51 6.18
N GLU A 45 23.18 6.27 5.11
CA GLU A 45 22.03 7.18 5.04
C GLU A 45 20.73 6.39 5.06
N ASN A 46 20.64 5.33 4.27
CA ASN A 46 19.48 4.44 4.25
C ASN A 46 19.25 3.78 5.62
N THR A 47 20.31 3.30 6.28
CA THR A 47 20.22 2.75 7.63
C THR A 47 19.78 3.78 8.67
N ALA A 48 20.28 5.01 8.60
CA ALA A 48 19.84 6.10 9.49
C ALA A 48 18.36 6.47 9.28
N ARG A 49 17.92 6.58 8.02
CA ARG A 49 16.52 6.83 7.66
C ARG A 49 15.59 5.73 8.16
N LEU A 50 15.98 4.47 7.99
CA LEU A 50 15.22 3.33 8.53
C LEU A 50 15.09 3.41 10.06
N ARG A 51 16.18 3.68 10.77
CA ARG A 51 16.16 3.84 12.25
C ARG A 51 15.22 4.96 12.70
N LYS A 52 15.15 6.08 11.96
CA LYS A 52 14.27 7.22 12.26
C LYS A 52 12.79 6.92 11.98
N ALA A 53 12.51 6.17 10.92
CA ALA A 53 11.15 5.89 10.47
C ALA A 53 10.45 4.77 11.27
N LEU A 54 11.22 3.84 11.84
CA LEU A 54 10.69 2.70 12.60
C LEU A 54 10.33 3.09 14.04
N LYS A 55 9.04 3.05 14.39
CA LYS A 55 8.57 3.38 15.74
C LYS A 55 7.89 2.19 16.43
N ARG A 56 7.88 2.22 17.77
CA ARG A 56 7.12 1.30 18.65
C ARG A 56 7.37 -0.18 18.33
N LYS A 57 6.32 -0.94 18.01
CA LYS A 57 6.37 -2.41 17.81
C LYS A 57 7.19 -2.85 16.59
N ALA A 58 7.35 -2.01 15.58
CA ALA A 58 8.24 -2.29 14.47
C ALA A 58 9.70 -2.20 14.94
N ASN A 59 10.03 -1.20 15.76
CA ASN A 59 11.33 -1.08 16.39
C ASN A 59 11.60 -2.28 17.30
N GLU A 60 10.72 -2.60 18.24
CA GLU A 60 10.86 -3.75 19.18
C GLU A 60 11.14 -5.09 18.46
N ALA A 61 10.52 -5.31 17.31
CA ALA A 61 10.67 -6.55 16.54
C ALA A 61 12.06 -6.72 15.89
N ILE A 62 12.79 -5.62 15.70
CA ILE A 62 14.11 -5.60 15.07
C ILE A 62 15.15 -4.78 15.86
N THR A 63 14.88 -4.42 17.13
CA THR A 63 15.79 -3.59 17.95
C THR A 63 17.19 -4.20 18.02
N ARG A 64 17.28 -5.52 18.20
CA ARG A 64 18.58 -6.24 18.21
C ARG A 64 19.30 -6.19 16.86
N LEU A 65 18.56 -6.17 15.75
CA LEU A 65 19.08 -6.03 14.38
C LEU A 65 19.49 -4.58 14.07
N LEU A 66 18.76 -3.58 14.58
CA LEU A 66 19.09 -2.16 14.39
C LEU A 66 20.40 -1.75 15.10
N ILE A 67 20.71 -2.42 16.21
CA ILE A 67 21.97 -2.25 16.96
C ILE A 67 23.14 -2.92 16.22
N ALA A 68 22.93 -4.10 15.65
CA ALA A 68 24.00 -4.92 15.08
C ALA A 68 24.24 -4.68 13.57
N SER A 69 23.25 -4.21 12.82
CA SER A 69 23.33 -4.11 11.35
C SER A 69 23.68 -2.69 10.88
N ILE A 70 24.64 -2.63 9.96
CA ILE A 70 24.99 -1.45 9.16
C ILE A 70 24.30 -1.52 7.78
N GLU A 71 23.89 -2.72 7.36
CA GLU A 71 23.34 -2.97 6.03
C GLU A 71 21.80 -2.80 6.02
N PRO A 72 21.25 -1.93 5.15
CA PRO A 72 19.81 -1.70 5.04
C PRO A 72 19.00 -2.95 4.68
N SER A 73 19.58 -3.87 3.89
CA SER A 73 18.91 -5.10 3.44
C SER A 73 18.59 -6.05 4.60
N GLU A 74 19.48 -6.16 5.59
CA GLU A 74 19.27 -6.95 6.80
C GLU A 74 18.19 -6.36 7.72
N ILE A 75 17.86 -5.09 7.56
CA ILE A 75 16.75 -4.42 8.28
C ILE A 75 15.43 -4.61 7.51
N ILE A 76 15.43 -4.39 6.19
CA ILE A 76 14.24 -4.48 5.35
C ILE A 76 13.70 -5.90 5.20
N ARG A 77 14.59 -6.90 5.09
CA ARG A 77 14.20 -8.31 4.92
C ARG A 77 13.27 -8.83 6.04
N PRO A 78 13.63 -8.74 7.33
CA PRO A 78 12.76 -9.19 8.42
C PRO A 78 11.49 -8.35 8.56
N LEU A 79 11.53 -7.06 8.20
CA LEU A 79 10.33 -6.22 8.16
C LEU A 79 9.35 -6.72 7.08
N LYS A 80 9.85 -7.03 5.88
CA LYS A 80 9.05 -7.65 4.82
C LYS A 80 8.43 -8.96 5.29
N THR A 81 9.22 -9.86 5.88
CA THR A 81 8.69 -11.15 6.37
C THR A 81 7.59 -10.99 7.43
N ARG A 82 7.72 -10.02 8.34
CA ARG A 82 6.76 -9.85 9.45
C ARG A 82 5.52 -9.05 9.06
N PHE A 83 5.67 -8.06 8.19
CA PHE A 83 4.65 -7.03 7.96
C PHE A 83 4.12 -6.99 6.53
N ALA A 84 4.76 -7.65 5.56
CA ALA A 84 4.22 -7.65 4.20
C ALA A 84 2.88 -8.38 4.09
N ARG A 85 2.59 -9.34 5.00
CA ARG A 85 1.45 -10.29 5.00
C ARG A 85 0.55 -10.15 3.75
N PRO A 86 1.05 -10.57 2.59
CA PRO A 86 0.43 -10.22 1.30
C PRO A 86 -1.00 -10.77 1.21
N ASN A 87 -1.22 -11.98 1.70
CA ASN A 87 -2.54 -12.60 1.78
C ASN A 87 -3.54 -11.79 2.62
N SER A 88 -3.11 -11.16 3.71
CA SER A 88 -3.98 -10.32 4.55
C SER A 88 -4.36 -9.01 3.84
N ILE A 89 -3.45 -8.44 3.06
CA ILE A 89 -3.73 -7.24 2.26
C ILE A 89 -4.70 -7.58 1.14
N VAL A 90 -4.47 -8.70 0.44
CA VAL A 90 -5.35 -9.19 -0.64
C VAL A 90 -6.78 -9.41 -0.13
N LEU A 91 -6.94 -10.08 1.02
CA LEU A 91 -8.25 -10.28 1.65
C LEU A 91 -8.92 -8.95 2.03
N ALA A 92 -8.16 -7.99 2.57
CA ALA A 92 -8.69 -6.67 2.91
C ALA A 92 -9.14 -5.90 1.66
N GLU A 93 -8.40 -5.97 0.55
CA GLU A 93 -8.81 -5.37 -0.72
C GLU A 93 -10.04 -6.06 -1.31
N PHE A 94 -10.19 -7.37 -1.16
CA PHE A 94 -11.41 -8.07 -1.56
C PHE A 94 -12.62 -7.66 -0.74
N ASP A 95 -12.49 -7.57 0.58
CA ASP A 95 -13.56 -7.08 1.45
C ASP A 95 -13.92 -5.64 1.07
N ARG A 96 -12.93 -4.81 0.72
CA ARG A 96 -13.16 -3.46 0.24
C ARG A 96 -13.97 -3.47 -1.06
N LEU A 97 -13.53 -4.21 -2.09
CA LEU A 97 -14.25 -4.34 -3.37
C LEU A 97 -15.69 -4.84 -3.18
N ARG A 98 -15.89 -5.85 -2.33
CA ARG A 98 -17.21 -6.41 -2.00
C ARG A 98 -18.11 -5.41 -1.28
N ASN A 99 -17.54 -4.48 -0.50
CA ASN A 99 -18.28 -3.49 0.27
C ASN A 99 -18.28 -2.08 -0.35
N ILE A 100 -17.70 -1.87 -1.54
CA ILE A 100 -17.80 -0.59 -2.25
C ILE A 100 -19.30 -0.24 -2.40
N LEU A 101 -19.66 0.98 -1.98
CA LEU A 101 -21.02 1.48 -2.11
C LEU A 101 -21.42 1.52 -3.58
N GLN A 102 -22.66 1.12 -3.86
CA GLN A 102 -23.25 1.30 -5.18
C GLN A 102 -23.22 2.79 -5.52
N PRO A 103 -22.65 3.20 -6.67
CA PRO A 103 -22.61 4.60 -7.05
C PRO A 103 -24.03 5.09 -7.33
N THR A 104 -24.38 6.27 -6.82
CA THR A 104 -25.60 6.98 -7.21
C THR A 104 -25.49 7.47 -8.66
N ASP A 105 -26.59 7.93 -9.27
CA ASP A 105 -26.61 8.51 -10.63
C ASP A 105 -25.77 9.80 -10.80
N SER A 106 -25.08 10.25 -9.75
CA SER A 106 -24.17 11.40 -9.83
C SER A 106 -22.88 11.00 -10.51
N HIS A 107 -22.45 11.80 -11.51
CA HIS A 107 -21.13 11.66 -12.14
C HIS A 107 -19.99 11.58 -11.12
N ARG A 108 -20.11 12.29 -9.99
CA ARG A 108 -19.11 12.25 -8.92
C ARG A 108 -19.00 10.86 -8.29
N ASP A 109 -20.12 10.20 -8.03
CA ASP A 109 -20.15 8.92 -7.32
C ASP A 109 -19.64 7.79 -8.21
N ILE A 110 -19.92 7.84 -9.52
CA ILE A 110 -19.36 6.92 -10.51
C ILE A 110 -17.83 7.07 -10.59
N CYS A 111 -17.31 8.30 -10.60
CA CYS A 111 -15.86 8.54 -10.58
C CYS A 111 -15.21 8.03 -9.29
N LEU A 112 -15.83 8.25 -8.12
CA LEU A 112 -15.33 7.74 -6.84
C LEU A 112 -15.34 6.21 -6.79
N PHE A 113 -16.37 5.58 -7.35
CA PHE A 113 -16.45 4.13 -7.51
C PHE A 113 -15.30 3.58 -8.37
N GLY A 114 -15.09 4.16 -9.56
CA GLY A 114 -14.00 3.78 -10.46
C GLY A 114 -12.61 3.96 -9.83
N ASN A 115 -12.37 5.09 -9.15
CA ASN A 115 -11.13 5.32 -8.42
C ASN A 115 -10.92 4.30 -7.30
N SER A 116 -11.98 3.92 -6.59
CA SER A 116 -11.89 2.93 -5.52
C SER A 116 -11.44 1.56 -6.04
N ILE A 117 -11.98 1.14 -7.20
CA ILE A 117 -11.57 -0.09 -7.88
C ILE A 117 -10.11 0.00 -8.35
N ASN A 118 -9.74 1.10 -9.04
CA ASN A 118 -8.38 1.29 -9.55
C ASN A 118 -7.34 1.26 -8.43
N ASN A 119 -7.64 1.86 -7.28
CA ASN A 119 -6.74 1.81 -6.12
C ASN A 119 -6.54 0.38 -5.61
N SER A 120 -7.62 -0.40 -5.51
CA SER A 120 -7.53 -1.81 -5.09
C SER A 120 -6.78 -2.67 -6.11
N ILE A 121 -6.97 -2.43 -7.41
CA ILE A 121 -6.21 -3.10 -8.48
C ILE A 121 -4.73 -2.74 -8.40
N ALA A 122 -4.38 -1.47 -8.23
CA ALA A 122 -2.99 -1.01 -8.10
C ALA A 122 -2.28 -1.69 -6.91
N THR A 123 -2.97 -1.79 -5.77
CA THR A 123 -2.47 -2.53 -4.59
C THR A 123 -2.22 -4.01 -4.90
N LEU A 124 -3.13 -4.68 -5.62
CA LEU A 124 -3.00 -6.10 -5.98
C LEU A 124 -1.89 -6.35 -7.03
N GLN A 125 -1.67 -5.40 -7.93
CA GLN A 125 -0.55 -5.42 -8.89
C GLN A 125 0.80 -5.29 -8.19
N GLU A 126 0.93 -4.39 -7.21
CA GLU A 126 2.16 -4.23 -6.40
C GLU A 126 2.50 -5.49 -5.58
N LEU A 127 1.50 -6.33 -5.31
CA LEU A 127 1.65 -7.60 -4.60
C LEU A 127 1.90 -8.80 -5.53
N ASP A 128 1.96 -8.61 -6.85
CA ASP A 128 2.06 -9.69 -7.87
C ASP A 128 0.92 -10.73 -7.76
N HIS A 129 -0.25 -10.26 -7.32
CA HIS A 129 -1.42 -11.06 -7.01
C HIS A 129 -2.58 -10.74 -7.96
N VAL A 130 -2.28 -10.37 -9.21
CA VAL A 130 -3.24 -9.95 -10.24
C VAL A 130 -4.21 -11.06 -10.63
N TYR A 131 -3.79 -12.33 -10.55
CA TYR A 131 -4.61 -13.49 -10.92
C TYR A 131 -5.91 -13.59 -10.12
N TYR A 132 -5.94 -13.02 -8.92
CA TYR A 132 -7.12 -12.91 -8.07
C TYR A 132 -8.21 -11.96 -8.60
N LEU A 133 -7.85 -11.02 -9.48
CA LEU A 133 -8.80 -10.10 -10.11
C LEU A 133 -9.69 -10.78 -11.16
N TYR A 134 -9.27 -11.94 -11.66
CA TYR A 134 -10.08 -12.76 -12.57
C TYR A 134 -11.09 -13.65 -11.84
N ASN A 135 -11.24 -13.50 -10.52
CA ASN A 135 -12.27 -14.21 -9.78
C ASN A 135 -13.66 -13.77 -10.29
N PRO A 136 -14.45 -14.67 -10.90
CA PRO A 136 -15.73 -14.34 -11.51
C PRO A 136 -16.73 -13.74 -10.50
N GLU A 137 -16.64 -14.10 -9.22
CA GLU A 137 -17.50 -13.55 -8.17
C GLU A 137 -17.27 -12.07 -7.93
N ILE A 138 -16.01 -11.61 -8.00
CA ILE A 138 -15.65 -10.21 -7.79
C ILE A 138 -16.09 -9.39 -8.99
N VAL A 139 -15.80 -9.88 -10.20
CA VAL A 139 -16.23 -9.24 -11.44
C VAL A 139 -17.75 -9.11 -11.46
N LYS A 140 -18.48 -10.19 -11.14
CA LYS A 140 -19.93 -10.18 -11.02
C LYS A 140 -20.42 -9.17 -9.99
N ASN A 141 -19.85 -9.15 -8.78
CA ASN A 141 -20.24 -8.20 -7.74
C ASN A 141 -20.07 -6.72 -8.17
N LEU A 142 -18.98 -6.41 -8.86
CA LEU A 142 -18.71 -5.05 -9.35
C LEU A 142 -19.66 -4.67 -10.50
N VAL A 143 -19.92 -5.60 -11.42
CA VAL A 143 -20.87 -5.41 -12.53
C VAL A 143 -22.29 -5.22 -12.00
N GLU A 144 -22.75 -6.03 -11.04
CA GLU A 144 -24.08 -5.89 -10.43
C GLU A 144 -24.28 -4.52 -9.78
N LYS A 145 -23.24 -4.00 -9.10
CA LYS A 145 -23.28 -2.65 -8.50
C LYS A 145 -23.39 -1.54 -9.53
N LEU A 146 -22.74 -1.70 -10.70
CA LEU A 146 -22.86 -0.76 -11.81
C LEU A 146 -24.17 -0.89 -12.58
N THR A 147 -24.87 -2.02 -12.49
CA THR A 147 -25.98 -2.38 -13.38
C THR A 147 -27.40 -2.24 -12.78
N PRO A 148 -27.74 -1.30 -11.88
CA PRO A 148 -29.16 -1.11 -11.56
C PRO A 148 -29.96 -0.49 -12.72
N ARG A 149 -29.34 -0.05 -13.85
CA ARG A 149 -30.07 0.59 -14.97
C ARG A 149 -29.85 0.07 -16.39
N TYR A 150 -28.85 -0.76 -16.69
CA TYR A 150 -28.67 -1.28 -18.06
C TYR A 150 -29.47 -2.55 -18.34
N ALA A 151 -30.01 -3.21 -17.31
CA ALA A 151 -30.83 -4.41 -17.44
C ALA A 151 -32.31 -4.14 -17.82
N ILE A 152 -32.75 -2.88 -17.88
CA ILE A 152 -34.15 -2.51 -18.20
C ILE A 152 -34.31 -1.87 -19.59
N ALA A 153 -33.33 -1.99 -20.48
CA ALA A 153 -33.43 -1.58 -21.88
C ALA A 153 -33.62 -2.75 -22.86
N GLY A 154 -33.90 -3.96 -22.34
CA GLY A 154 -34.47 -5.06 -23.12
C GLY A 154 -35.99 -5.05 -23.00
N SER A 155 -36.66 -4.01 -23.49
CA SER A 155 -38.11 -4.04 -23.66
C SER A 155 -38.44 -5.01 -24.82
N PRO A 156 -39.23 -6.07 -24.61
CA PRO A 156 -39.98 -6.63 -25.72
C PRO A 156 -41.08 -5.61 -26.02
N THR A 157 -40.93 -4.88 -27.13
CA THR A 157 -42.05 -4.15 -27.74
C THR A 157 -43.25 -5.08 -27.81
N PRO A 158 -44.44 -4.69 -27.30
CA PRO A 158 -45.64 -5.48 -27.50
C PRO A 158 -45.97 -5.47 -29.00
N PRO A 159 -46.30 -6.62 -29.61
CA PRO A 159 -46.84 -6.62 -30.95
C PRO A 159 -48.19 -5.88 -30.90
N GLY A 160 -48.20 -4.67 -31.45
CA GLY A 160 -49.39 -3.87 -31.64
C GLY A 160 -50.13 -4.32 -32.89
N LYS A 161 -51.37 -4.79 -32.66
CA LYS A 161 -52.47 -5.09 -33.58
C LYS A 161 -52.37 -6.35 -34.42
#